data_AF-A0A6N7ELT3-F1
#
_entry.id   AF-A0A6N7ELT3-F1
#
_cell.length_a   1.000
_cell.length_b   1.000
_cell.length_c   1.000
_cell.angle_alpha   90.00
_cell.angle_beta   90.00
_cell.angle_gamma   90.00
#
_symmetry.space_group_name_H-M   'P 1'
#
loop_
_entity.id
_entity.type
_entity.pdbx_description
1 polymer ?
#
loop_
_entity_poly.entity_id
_entity_poly.type
_entity_poly.pdbx_seq_one_letter_code
_entity_poly.pdbx_strand_id
1 'polypeptide(L)'
;MANSQWRSLTAGLLVGNSAPHLASAAAGRRHLTPLTGRGSGPGVNAVWGLANLVGGLTLLRSATHDRALTRWDGRLLWFEVGVAVFAAWMAASEATLHVNTRDVGTRP
;
A
#
# COMPACT_ATOMS: atom_id res chain seq x y z
N MET A 1 -20.48 2.13 -13.88
CA MET A 1 -19.86 0.88 -13.39
C MET A 1 -18.34 0.98 -13.29
N ALA A 2 -17.63 1.59 -14.26
CA ALA A 2 -16.17 1.74 -14.21
C ALA A 2 -15.64 2.45 -12.95
N ASN A 3 -16.33 3.49 -12.47
CA ASN A 3 -15.83 4.30 -11.34
C ASN A 3 -15.72 3.53 -10.02
N SER A 4 -16.63 2.59 -9.72
CA SER A 4 -16.55 1.81 -8.47
C SER A 4 -15.50 0.70 -8.53
N GLN A 5 -15.25 0.15 -9.73
CA GLN A 5 -14.15 -0.79 -9.97
C GLN A 5 -12.80 -0.12 -9.79
N TRP A 6 -12.59 1.06 -10.40
CA TRP A 6 -11.38 1.86 -10.22
C TRP A 6 -11.16 2.24 -8.76
N ARG A 7 -12.20 2.68 -8.04
CA ARG A 7 -12.08 2.96 -6.60
C ARG A 7 -11.69 1.72 -5.79
N SER A 8 -12.22 0.54 -6.14
CA SER A 8 -11.87 -0.71 -5.48
C SER A 8 -10.42 -1.10 -5.77
N LEU A 9 -9.96 -0.95 -7.01
CA LEU A 9 -8.55 -1.13 -7.38
C LEU A 9 -7.62 -0.19 -6.62
N THR A 10 -7.94 1.11 -6.58
CA THR A 10 -7.15 2.09 -5.83
C THR A 10 -7.16 1.80 -4.33
N ALA A 11 -8.29 1.36 -3.79
CA ALA A 11 -8.36 0.91 -2.40
C ALA A 11 -7.42 -0.27 -2.13
N GLY A 12 -7.38 -1.25 -3.04
CA GLY A 12 -6.45 -2.37 -2.99
C GLY A 12 -4.99 -1.93 -3.03
N LEU A 13 -4.63 -1.01 -3.93
CA LEU A 13 -3.28 -0.44 -4.00
C LEU A 13 -2.87 0.20 -2.67
N LEU A 14 -3.73 1.02 -2.06
CA LEU A 14 -3.46 1.68 -0.79
C LEU A 14 -3.34 0.67 0.36
N VAL A 15 -4.26 -0.29 0.46
CA VAL A 15 -4.18 -1.32 1.51
C VAL A 15 -2.93 -2.18 1.33
N GLY A 16 -2.60 -2.59 0.10
CA GLY A 16 -1.37 -3.31 -0.22
C GLY A 16 -0.11 -2.53 0.16
N ASN A 17 -0.12 -1.20 -0.03
CA ASN A 17 0.96 -0.31 0.39
C ASN A 17 1.11 -0.20 1.90
N SER A 18 0.02 -0.26 2.66
CA SER A 18 0.08 -0.13 4.11
C SER A 18 0.91 -1.23 4.80
N ALA A 19 0.80 -2.47 4.34
CA ALA A 19 1.41 -3.64 4.98
C ALA A 19 2.94 -3.56 5.12
N PRO A 20 3.73 -3.32 4.04
CA PRO A 20 5.18 -3.23 4.16
C PRO A 20 5.64 -2.07 5.05
N HIS A 21 4.93 -0.93 5.06
CA HIS A 21 5.26 0.20 5.91
C HIS A 21 5.00 -0.08 7.39
N LEU A 22 3.85 -0.69 7.72
CA LEU A 22 3.55 -1.10 9.09
C LEU A 22 4.52 -2.19 9.58
N ALA A 23 4.90 -3.13 8.70
CA ALA A 23 5.91 -4.14 9.01
C ALA A 23 7.29 -3.49 9.29
N SER A 24 7.73 -2.54 8.45
CA SER A 24 8.97 -1.80 8.68
C SER A 24 8.94 -1.00 9.98
N ALA A 25 7.81 -0.35 10.30
CA ALA A 25 7.64 0.36 11.57
C ALA A 25 7.73 -0.58 12.77
N ALA A 26 7.02 -1.71 12.73
CA ALA A 26 7.05 -2.73 13.79
C ALA A 26 8.44 -3.34 13.98
N ALA A 27 9.19 -3.51 12.89
CA ALA A 27 10.55 -4.04 12.91
C ALA A 27 11.62 -2.98 13.25
N GLY A 28 11.24 -1.71 13.49
CA GLY A 28 12.19 -0.63 13.77
C GLY A 28 13.10 -0.29 12.57
N ARG A 29 12.66 -0.59 11.34
CA ARG A 29 13.44 -0.41 10.11
C ARG A 29 13.05 0.86 9.37
N ARG A 30 13.92 1.25 8.44
CA ARG A 30 13.65 2.31 7.46
C ARG A 30 13.01 1.70 6.22
N HIS A 31 12.19 2.50 5.55
CA HIS A 31 11.52 2.13 4.31
C HIS A 31 11.11 3.42 3.60
N LEU A 32 11.38 3.54 2.30
CA LEU A 32 11.10 4.73 1.51
C LEU A 32 9.65 5.18 1.63
N THR A 33 9.40 6.43 2.03
CA THR A 33 8.07 7.04 1.92
C THR A 33 8.16 8.37 1.16
N PRO A 34 7.04 8.88 0.59
CA PRO A 34 7.02 10.20 -0.03
C PRO A 34 7.31 11.35 0.97
N LEU A 35 7.11 11.11 2.27
CA LEU A 35 7.22 12.14 3.31
C LEU A 35 8.68 12.53 3.59
N THR A 36 9.58 11.55 3.70
CA THR A 36 11.00 11.79 4.03
C THR A 36 11.98 10.96 3.18
N GLY A 37 11.51 10.41 2.05
CA GLY A 37 12.33 9.63 1.13
C GLY A 37 12.89 8.35 1.78
N ARG A 38 14.12 7.97 1.43
CA ARG A 38 14.80 6.77 2.00
C ARG A 38 15.17 6.90 3.47
N GLY A 39 15.14 8.11 4.03
CA GLY A 39 15.45 8.38 5.43
C GLY A 39 14.31 8.07 6.40
N SER A 40 13.13 7.70 5.90
CA SER A 40 11.94 7.49 6.71
C SER A 40 12.15 6.39 7.74
N GLY A 41 12.20 6.78 9.02
CA GLY A 41 12.31 5.89 10.17
C GLY A 41 10.99 5.22 10.55
N PRO A 42 10.97 4.50 11.69
CA PRO A 42 9.81 3.71 12.12
C PRO A 42 8.53 4.53 12.28
N GLY A 43 8.62 5.72 12.90
CA GLY A 43 7.46 6.59 13.11
C GLY A 43 6.84 7.12 11.81
N VAL A 44 7.67 7.55 10.86
CA VAL A 44 7.20 8.01 9.54
C VAL A 44 6.52 6.87 8.78
N ASN A 45 7.07 5.67 8.87
CA ASN A 45 6.48 4.47 8.27
C ASN A 45 5.14 4.08 8.91
N ALA A 46 5.02 4.20 10.24
CA ALA A 46 3.75 3.97 10.92
C ALA A 46 2.67 4.94 10.44
N VAL A 47 2.98 6.24 10.41
CA VAL A 47 2.04 7.29 9.94
C VAL A 47 1.63 7.04 8.49
N TRP A 48 2.61 6.77 7.62
CA TRP A 48 2.35 6.54 6.21
C TRP A 48 1.56 5.25 5.94
N GLY A 49 1.90 4.16 6.64
CA GLY A 49 1.15 2.91 6.59
C GLY A 49 -0.30 3.07 7.05
N LEU A 50 -0.52 3.77 8.17
CA LEU A 50 -1.86 4.07 8.68
C LEU A 50 -2.66 4.96 7.72
N ALA A 51 -2.04 5.98 7.13
CA ALA A 51 -2.70 6.85 6.15
C ALA A 51 -3.17 6.05 4.93
N ASN A 52 -2.34 5.14 4.43
CA ASN A 52 -2.69 4.24 3.32
C ASN A 52 -3.83 3.28 3.71
N LEU A 53 -3.76 2.67 4.89
CA LEU A 53 -4.80 1.76 5.37
C LEU A 53 -6.15 2.48 5.52
N VAL A 54 -6.18 3.60 6.24
CA VAL A 54 -7.40 4.39 6.47
C VAL A 54 -7.96 4.92 5.15
N GLY A 55 -7.11 5.45 4.28
CA GLY A 55 -7.49 5.93 2.96
C GLY A 55 -8.09 4.82 2.08
N GLY A 56 -7.42 3.67 2.03
CA GLY A 56 -7.89 2.51 1.28
C GLY A 56 -9.23 1.98 1.78
N LEU A 57 -9.40 1.82 3.09
CA LEU A 57 -10.66 1.35 3.68
C LEU A 57 -11.81 2.35 3.48
N THR A 58 -11.54 3.65 3.61
CA THR A 58 -12.54 4.70 3.36
C THR A 58 -12.98 4.71 1.89
N LEU A 59 -12.03 4.58 0.98
CA LEU A 59 -12.31 4.51 -0.45
C LEU A 59 -13.10 3.25 -0.81
N LEU A 60 -12.74 2.09 -0.23
CA LEU A 60 -13.47 0.83 -0.41
C LEU A 60 -14.91 0.96 0.08
N ARG A 61 -15.13 1.51 1.27
CA ARG A 61 -16.46 1.79 1.81
C ARG A 61 -17.29 2.66 0.87
N SER A 62 -16.69 3.71 0.31
CA SER A 62 -17.37 4.56 -0.67
C SER A 62 -17.68 3.82 -1.98
N ALA A 63 -16.84 2.86 -2.38
CA ALA A 63 -17.03 2.06 -3.59
C ALA A 63 -18.11 0.99 -3.41
N THR A 64 -18.39 0.58 -2.18
CA THR A 64 -19.38 -0.45 -1.83
C THR A 64 -20.70 0.09 -1.26
N HIS A 65 -20.77 1.38 -0.93
CA HIS A 65 -21.89 2.03 -0.25
C HIS A 65 -23.26 1.81 -0.91
N ASP A 66 -23.34 1.76 -2.25
CA ASP A 66 -24.63 1.78 -2.98
C ASP A 66 -25.35 0.45 -3.10
N ARG A 67 -24.96 -0.61 -2.37
CA ARG A 67 -25.55 -1.93 -2.63
C ARG A 67 -25.97 -2.64 -1.36
N ALA A 68 -27.28 -2.87 -1.24
CA ALA A 68 -27.94 -3.82 -0.34
C ALA A 68 -27.50 -5.29 -0.57
N LEU A 69 -26.31 -5.51 -1.14
CA LEU A 69 -25.73 -6.82 -1.37
C LEU A 69 -24.99 -7.25 -0.10
N THR A 70 -25.39 -8.38 0.46
CA THR A 70 -24.70 -9.03 1.57
C THR A 70 -23.44 -9.78 1.14
N ARG A 71 -23.20 -9.89 -0.17
CA ARG A 71 -22.05 -10.58 -0.78
C ARG A 71 -21.26 -9.65 -1.69
N TRP A 72 -19.97 -9.95 -1.83
CA TRP A 72 -19.07 -9.31 -2.78
C TRP A 72 -19.50 -9.59 -4.23
N ASP A 73 -19.29 -8.60 -5.09
CA ASP A 73 -19.37 -8.74 -6.55
C ASP A 73 -17.97 -8.61 -7.16
N GLY A 74 -17.88 -8.39 -8.48
CA GLY A 74 -16.61 -8.24 -9.18
C GLY A 74 -15.70 -7.11 -8.66
N ARG A 75 -16.17 -6.21 -7.78
CA ARG A 75 -15.31 -5.21 -7.12
C ARG A 75 -14.28 -5.83 -6.18
N LEU A 76 -14.55 -7.01 -5.60
CA LEU A 76 -13.56 -7.72 -4.80
C LEU A 76 -12.35 -8.10 -5.65
N LEU A 77 -12.57 -8.63 -6.86
CA LEU A 77 -11.49 -8.95 -7.78
C LEU A 77 -10.65 -7.71 -8.10
N TRP A 78 -11.28 -6.55 -8.35
CA TRP A 78 -10.54 -5.31 -8.61
C TRP A 78 -9.72 -4.84 -7.41
N PHE A 79 -10.24 -5.00 -6.19
CA PHE A 79 -9.48 -4.76 -4.96
C PHE A 79 -8.25 -5.68 -4.86
N GLU A 80 -8.42 -6.98 -5.06
CA GLU A 80 -7.32 -7.96 -5.03
C GLU A 80 -6.28 -7.69 -6.12
N VAL A 81 -6.72 -7.29 -7.32
CA VAL A 81 -5.83 -6.84 -8.40
C VAL A 81 -5.01 -5.62 -7.95
N GLY A 82 -5.62 -4.66 -7.26
CA GLY A 82 -4.90 -3.52 -6.68
C GLY A 82 -3.80 -3.96 -5.70
N VAL A 83 -4.11 -4.88 -4.78
CA VAL A 83 -3.12 -5.43 -3.84
C VAL A 83 -2.00 -6.14 -4.60
N ALA A 84 -2.34 -6.99 -5.57
CA ALA A 84 -1.39 -7.74 -6.37
C ALA A 84 -0.46 -6.85 -7.20
N VAL A 85 -1.00 -5.78 -7.82
CA VAL A 85 -0.21 -4.79 -8.57
C VAL A 85 0.79 -4.10 -7.65
N PHE A 86 0.37 -3.68 -6.45
CA PHE A 86 1.29 -3.05 -5.51
C PHE A 86 2.39 -4.01 -5.04
N ALA A 87 2.01 -5.25 -4.70
CA ALA A 87 2.98 -6.27 -4.29
C ALA A 87 4.00 -6.57 -5.40
N ALA A 88 3.53 -6.72 -6.64
CA ALA A 88 4.40 -6.93 -7.80
C ALA A 88 5.34 -5.74 -8.03
N TRP A 89 4.84 -4.52 -7.94
CA TRP A 89 5.66 -3.30 -8.03
C TRP A 89 6.74 -3.25 -6.94
N MET A 90 6.38 -3.54 -5.69
CA MET A 90 7.33 -3.58 -4.58
C MET A 90 8.41 -4.63 -4.79
N ALA A 91 8.03 -5.85 -5.16
CA ALA A 91 8.99 -6.91 -5.43
C ALA A 91 9.93 -6.55 -6.59
N ALA A 92 9.38 -6.05 -7.70
CA ALA A 92 10.16 -5.67 -8.87
C ALA A 92 11.11 -4.48 -8.59
N SER A 93 10.62 -3.44 -7.92
CA SER A 93 11.44 -2.27 -7.57
C SER A 93 12.53 -2.62 -6.57
N GLU A 94 12.27 -3.52 -5.61
CA GLU A 94 13.30 -3.99 -4.70
C GLU A 94 14.34 -4.84 -5.42
N ALA A 95 13.93 -5.79 -6.26
CA ALA A 95 14.84 -6.66 -7.01
C ALA A 95 15.75 -5.89 -7.99
N THR A 96 15.25 -4.80 -8.58
CA THR A 96 16.00 -4.06 -9.62
C THR A 96 16.73 -2.85 -9.07
N LEU A 97 16.10 -2.06 -8.19
CA LEU A 97 16.61 -0.77 -7.74
C LEU A 97 17.14 -0.81 -6.29
N HIS A 98 16.80 -1.87 -5.55
CA HIS A 98 17.11 -2.03 -4.12
C HIS A 98 16.69 -0.79 -3.32
N VAL A 99 15.44 -0.40 -3.50
CA VAL A 99 14.91 0.87 -2.99
C VAL A 99 15.00 0.94 -1.47
N ASN A 100 14.81 -0.19 -0.78
CA ASN A 100 14.73 -0.26 0.68
C ASN A 100 15.84 -1.09 1.33
N THR A 101 16.50 -1.99 0.58
CA THR A 101 17.53 -2.89 1.13
C THR A 101 18.96 -2.38 1.01
N ARG A 102 19.23 -1.33 0.22
CA ARG A 102 20.59 -0.75 0.16
C ARG A 102 20.85 0.14 1.38
N ASP A 103 21.88 -0.21 2.15
CA ASP A 103 22.43 0.63 3.21
C ASP A 103 22.98 1.95 2.65
N VAL A 104 22.60 3.07 3.28
CA VAL A 104 23.36 4.32 3.20
C VAL A 104 24.57 4.17 4.12
N GLY A 105 25.56 3.35 3.74
CA GLY A 105 26.69 3.11 4.62
C GLY A 105 27.56 1.89 4.32
N THR A 106 27.95 1.67 3.06
CA THR A 106 29.23 1.00 2.75
C THR A 106 29.78 1.55 1.43
N ARG A 107 30.57 2.62 1.53
CA ARG A 107 31.74 2.77 0.65
C ARG A 107 32.96 2.63 1.56
N PRO A 108 33.96 1.80 1.22
CA PRO A 108 35.30 1.97 1.78
C PRO A 108 35.86 3.35 1.41
#